data_AF-A0A0R2VP66-F1
#
_entry.id   AF-A0A0R2VP66-F1
#
_cell.length_a   1.000
_cell.length_b   1.000
_cell.length_c   1.000
_cell.angle_alpha   90.00
_cell.angle_beta   90.00
_cell.angle_gamma   90.00
#
_symmetry.space_group_name_H-M   'P 1'
#
loop_
_entity.id
_entity.type
_entity.pdbx_description
1 polymer ?
#
loop_
_entity_poly.entity_id
_entity_poly.type
_entity_poly.pdbx_seq_one_letter_code
_entity_poly.pdbx_strand_id
1 'polypeptide(L)'
;MAEWLTQGVGGLKDVLKFLAERARSKDVIKNALLREMRDNLQLLSHRNNATLDVKALIAQLSARAMAEAFSANYTFKKLANNKKVPATLILNDRQKRYVDWDAERLVVSIEGKIHDLKNMLIIYPNIFKAPVNLTARLDNLYYQLLLLSLLIYSDK
;
A
#
# COMPACT_ATOMS: atom_id res chain seq x y z
N MET A 1 20.48 2.19 -2.33
CA MET A 1 20.57 3.50 -1.64
C MET A 1 20.10 4.64 -2.55
N ALA A 2 19.07 4.41 -3.37
CA ALA A 2 18.61 5.38 -4.38
C ALA A 2 17.18 5.00 -4.76
N GLU A 3 16.21 5.90 -4.62
CA GLU A 3 14.85 5.78 -5.24
C GLU A 3 13.92 6.97 -4.88
N TRP A 4 14.28 7.83 -3.92
CA TRP A 4 13.39 8.86 -3.35
C TRP A 4 13.68 10.30 -3.82
N LEU A 5 14.92 10.55 -4.27
CA LEU A 5 15.44 11.90 -4.55
C LEU A 5 14.76 12.61 -5.72
N THR A 6 14.25 11.87 -6.72
CA THR A 6 13.61 12.47 -7.90
C THR A 6 12.24 13.09 -7.60
N GLN A 7 11.65 12.78 -6.44
CA GLN A 7 10.30 13.23 -6.05
C GLN A 7 10.30 14.21 -4.85
N GLY A 8 11.47 14.68 -4.40
CA GLY A 8 11.59 15.56 -3.23
C GLY A 8 11.15 14.92 -1.90
N VAL A 9 11.11 13.59 -1.86
CA VAL A 9 10.84 12.79 -0.65
C VAL A 9 12.19 12.35 -0.09
N GLY A 10 12.52 12.69 1.15
CA GLY A 10 13.78 12.31 1.80
C GLY A 10 13.83 10.83 2.23
N GLY A 11 12.72 10.10 2.12
CA GLY A 11 12.63 8.65 2.28
C GLY A 11 11.28 8.16 2.79
N LEU A 12 11.20 6.87 3.14
CA LEU A 12 9.98 6.26 3.70
C LEU A 12 9.44 7.03 4.94
N LYS A 13 10.33 7.54 5.81
CA LYS A 13 9.94 8.33 6.98
C LYS A 13 9.11 9.56 6.62
N ASP A 14 9.45 10.23 5.52
CA ASP A 14 8.73 11.43 5.07
C ASP A 14 7.36 11.06 4.51
N VAL A 15 7.25 9.93 3.79
CA VAL A 15 5.96 9.41 3.32
C VAL A 15 5.06 9.08 4.52
N LEU A 16 5.58 8.39 5.53
CA LEU A 16 4.81 8.02 6.72
C LEU A 16 4.34 9.26 7.50
N LYS A 17 5.23 10.25 7.65
CA LYS A 17 4.89 11.53 8.29
C LYS A 17 3.81 12.27 7.48
N PHE A 18 3.96 12.34 6.16
CA PHE A 18 2.96 12.94 5.28
C PHE A 18 1.59 12.27 5.41
N LEU A 19 1.52 10.93 5.38
CA LEU A 19 0.26 10.22 5.54
C LEU A 19 -0.39 10.51 6.90
N ALA A 20 0.40 10.59 7.96
CA ALA A 20 -0.08 10.92 9.31
C ALA A 20 -0.62 12.36 9.42
N GLU A 21 0.05 13.33 8.78
CA GLU A 21 -0.40 14.73 8.72
C GLU A 21 -1.67 14.87 7.87
N ARG A 22 -1.70 14.23 6.70
CA ARG A 22 -2.82 14.28 5.76
C ARG A 22 -4.08 13.61 6.31
N ALA A 23 -3.94 12.66 7.23
CA ALA A 23 -5.03 11.99 7.93
C ALA A 23 -5.73 12.87 9.00
N ARG A 24 -5.36 14.16 9.14
CA ARG A 24 -6.02 15.13 10.02
C ARG A 24 -7.03 16.00 9.27
N SER A 25 -7.81 15.41 8.37
CA SER A 25 -8.81 16.13 7.57
C SER A 25 -10.23 15.98 8.15
N LYS A 26 -11.23 16.67 7.57
CA LYS A 26 -12.65 16.48 7.93
C LYS A 26 -13.24 15.20 7.33
N ASP A 27 -12.59 14.60 6.33
CA ASP A 27 -13.09 13.41 5.65
C ASP A 27 -12.67 12.15 6.41
N VAL A 28 -13.61 11.55 7.14
CA VAL A 28 -13.36 10.42 8.04
C VAL A 28 -12.88 9.18 7.27
N ILE A 29 -13.48 8.90 6.11
CA ILE A 29 -13.12 7.74 5.28
C ILE A 29 -11.72 7.93 4.72
N LYS A 30 -11.42 9.12 4.19
CA LYS A 30 -10.06 9.45 3.74
C LYS A 30 -9.04 9.29 4.86
N ASN A 31 -9.34 9.76 6.06
CA ASN A 31 -8.45 9.65 7.21
C ASN A 31 -8.23 8.18 7.63
N ALA A 32 -9.26 7.34 7.53
CA ALA A 32 -9.15 5.90 7.80
C ALA A 32 -8.24 5.21 6.77
N LEU A 33 -8.44 5.50 5.48
CA LEU A 33 -7.60 4.98 4.39
C LEU A 33 -6.13 5.37 4.56
N LEU A 34 -5.85 6.65 4.82
CA LEU A 34 -4.48 7.15 5.00
C LEU A 34 -3.79 6.53 6.22
N ARG A 35 -4.52 6.31 7.32
CA ARG A 35 -4.00 5.61 8.51
C ARG A 35 -3.70 4.14 8.22
N GLU A 36 -4.64 3.43 7.60
CA GLU A 36 -4.45 2.03 7.22
C GLU A 36 -3.27 1.85 6.24
N MET A 37 -3.14 2.73 5.25
CA MET A 37 -2.00 2.73 4.34
C MET A 37 -0.67 2.96 5.06
N ARG A 38 -0.61 3.93 5.97
CA ARG A 38 0.58 4.24 6.78
C ARG A 38 0.98 3.03 7.62
N ASP A 39 0.02 2.43 8.32
CA ASP A 39 0.28 1.33 9.26
C ASP A 39 0.73 0.08 8.50
N ASN A 40 0.09 -0.24 7.37
CA ASN A 40 0.53 -1.32 6.49
C ASN A 40 1.92 -1.07 5.90
N LEU A 41 2.23 0.16 5.48
CA LEU A 41 3.56 0.52 4.98
C LEU A 41 4.63 0.37 6.06
N GLN A 42 4.33 0.79 7.29
CA GLN A 42 5.22 0.63 8.43
C GLN A 42 5.50 -0.85 8.70
N LEU A 43 4.47 -1.69 8.75
CA LEU A 43 4.62 -3.14 8.91
C LEU A 43 5.46 -3.75 7.79
N LEU A 44 5.13 -3.45 6.54
CA LEU A 44 5.83 -3.98 5.36
C LEU A 44 7.24 -3.44 5.18
N SER A 45 7.62 -2.36 5.85
CA SER A 45 9.01 -1.90 5.88
C SER A 45 9.96 -2.94 6.49
N HIS A 46 9.44 -3.82 7.34
CA HIS A 46 10.19 -4.89 8.01
C HIS A 46 10.16 -6.23 7.27
N ARG A 47 9.44 -6.34 6.14
CA ARG A 47 9.16 -7.62 5.44
C ARG A 47 10.39 -8.45 5.05
N ASN A 48 11.54 -7.81 4.85
CA ASN A 48 12.79 -8.46 4.44
C ASN A 48 13.71 -8.78 5.62
N ASN A 49 13.25 -8.59 6.86
CA ASN A 49 14.00 -8.94 8.05
C ASN A 49 13.94 -10.46 8.28
N ALA A 50 15.10 -11.12 8.35
CA ALA A 50 15.20 -12.57 8.48
C ALA A 50 14.62 -13.12 9.80
N THR A 51 14.57 -12.31 10.87
CA THR A 51 14.05 -12.72 12.18
C THR A 51 12.56 -12.45 12.36
N LEU A 52 11.90 -11.90 11.34
CA LEU A 52 10.49 -11.54 11.41
C LEU A 52 9.60 -12.78 11.32
N ASP A 53 8.59 -12.85 12.19
CA ASP A 53 7.46 -13.76 11.99
C ASP A 53 6.57 -13.25 10.85
N VAL A 54 6.74 -13.87 9.68
CA VAL A 54 5.97 -13.54 8.48
C VAL A 54 4.47 -13.79 8.67
N LYS A 55 4.07 -14.80 9.46
CA LYS A 55 2.65 -15.07 9.73
C LYS A 55 2.05 -13.93 10.55
N ALA A 56 2.76 -13.50 11.60
CA ALA A 56 2.34 -12.38 12.42
C ALA A 56 2.24 -11.07 11.61
N LEU A 57 3.20 -10.80 10.71
CA LEU A 57 3.13 -9.65 9.82
C LEU A 57 1.87 -9.70 8.95
N ILE A 58 1.58 -10.83 8.30
CA ILE A 58 0.43 -10.96 7.40
C ILE A 58 -0.88 -10.84 8.18
N ALA A 59 -0.97 -11.41 9.38
CA ALA A 59 -2.14 -11.31 10.23
C ALA A 59 -2.46 -9.85 10.61
N GLN A 60 -1.43 -9.03 10.83
CA GLN A 60 -1.56 -7.63 11.23
C GLN A 60 -1.88 -6.67 10.07
N LEU A 61 -1.68 -7.06 8.81
CA LEU A 61 -2.09 -6.25 7.66
C LEU A 61 -3.59 -5.94 7.76
N SER A 62 -4.03 -4.74 7.38
CA SER A 62 -5.45 -4.37 7.39
C SER A 62 -5.90 -3.90 6.02
N ALA A 63 -7.10 -4.32 5.61
CA ALA A 63 -7.78 -3.84 4.41
C ALA A 63 -9.21 -3.36 4.75
N ARG A 64 -9.46 -3.13 6.04
CA ARG A 64 -10.78 -2.78 6.57
C ARG A 64 -11.23 -1.41 6.07
N ALA A 65 -10.37 -0.39 6.16
CA ALA A 65 -10.73 0.94 5.70
C ALA A 65 -10.92 0.96 4.18
N MET A 66 -10.13 0.17 3.43
CA MET A 66 -10.32 -0.03 1.99
C MET A 66 -11.69 -0.65 1.69
N ALA A 67 -12.06 -1.74 2.37
CA ALA A 67 -13.36 -2.40 2.20
C ALA A 67 -14.55 -1.50 2.61
N GLU A 68 -14.41 -0.76 3.71
CA GLU A 68 -15.42 0.22 4.16
C GLU A 68 -15.60 1.35 3.14
N ALA A 69 -14.50 1.84 2.53
CA ALA A 69 -14.58 2.86 1.50
C ALA A 69 -15.34 2.38 0.25
N PHE A 70 -15.14 1.12 -0.18
CA PHE A 70 -15.94 0.53 -1.26
C PHE A 70 -17.41 0.39 -0.89
N SER A 71 -17.68 -0.13 0.31
CA SER A 71 -19.05 -0.30 0.81
C SER A 71 -19.81 1.02 0.92
N ALA A 72 -19.09 2.11 1.19
CA ALA A 72 -19.63 3.46 1.28
C ALA A 72 -19.69 4.22 -0.07
N ASN A 73 -19.35 3.58 -1.20
CA ASN A 73 -19.22 4.23 -2.51
C ASN A 73 -18.34 5.50 -2.47
N TYR A 74 -17.24 5.44 -1.71
CA TYR A 74 -16.36 6.56 -1.51
C TYR A 74 -15.72 7.01 -2.83
N THR A 75 -15.71 8.32 -3.08
CA THR A 75 -15.07 8.88 -4.28
C THR A 75 -13.56 8.94 -4.12
N PHE A 76 -12.85 7.92 -4.61
CA PHE A 76 -11.38 7.83 -4.55
C PHE A 76 -10.64 8.98 -5.24
N LYS A 77 -11.32 9.74 -6.11
CA LYS A 77 -10.79 11.01 -6.66
C LYS A 77 -10.35 11.97 -5.56
N LYS A 78 -10.95 11.94 -4.37
CA LYS A 78 -10.57 12.76 -3.21
C LYS A 78 -9.24 12.37 -2.56
N LEU A 79 -8.71 11.18 -2.84
CA LEU A 79 -7.39 10.75 -2.33
C LEU A 79 -6.25 11.42 -3.09
N ALA A 80 -6.31 11.41 -4.41
CA ALA A 80 -5.21 11.85 -5.28
C ALA A 80 -5.67 12.82 -6.39
N ASN A 81 -6.73 13.58 -6.15
CA ASN A 81 -7.30 14.55 -7.11
C ASN A 81 -7.50 14.01 -8.53
N ASN A 82 -8.02 12.78 -8.65
CA ASN A 82 -8.23 12.10 -9.93
C ASN A 82 -6.96 11.90 -10.78
N LYS A 83 -5.77 12.00 -10.17
CA LYS A 83 -4.50 11.71 -10.84
C LYS A 83 -4.40 10.22 -11.17
N LYS A 84 -3.79 9.98 -12.32
CA LYS A 84 -3.30 8.67 -12.73
C LYS A 84 -1.82 8.58 -12.42
N VAL A 85 -1.31 7.36 -12.23
CA VAL A 85 0.12 7.09 -12.08
C VAL A 85 0.86 7.52 -13.36
N PRO A 86 1.71 8.55 -13.31
CA PRO A 86 2.58 8.88 -14.42
C PRO A 86 3.79 7.94 -14.43
N ALA A 87 4.43 7.80 -15.60
CA ALA A 87 5.66 7.03 -15.75
C ALA A 87 6.79 7.51 -14.81
N THR A 88 6.78 8.78 -14.43
CA THR A 88 7.77 9.39 -13.53
C THR A 88 7.65 8.94 -12.07
N LEU A 89 6.54 8.32 -11.65
CA LEU A 89 6.36 7.74 -10.30
C LEU A 89 6.74 6.26 -10.21
N ILE A 90 7.13 5.64 -11.32
CA ILE A 90 7.50 4.22 -11.35
C ILE A 90 8.89 4.04 -10.70
N LEU A 91 8.94 3.24 -9.64
CA LEU A 91 10.17 2.98 -8.87
C LEU A 91 10.95 1.78 -9.42
N ASN A 92 10.26 0.81 -10.03
CA ASN A 92 10.90 -0.36 -10.63
C ASN A 92 10.10 -0.91 -11.82
N ASP A 93 10.74 -1.75 -12.62
CA ASP A 93 10.16 -2.31 -13.85
C ASP A 93 8.83 -3.06 -13.63
N ARG A 94 8.67 -3.73 -12.48
CA ARG A 94 7.44 -4.49 -12.17
C ARG A 94 6.23 -3.57 -11.98
N GLN A 95 6.45 -2.30 -11.63
CA GLN A 95 5.40 -1.31 -11.46
C GLN A 95 4.96 -0.65 -12.76
N LYS A 96 5.70 -0.80 -13.88
CA LYS A 96 5.32 -0.21 -15.18
C LYS A 96 3.89 -0.55 -15.60
N ARG A 97 3.37 -1.72 -15.20
CA ARG A 97 1.99 -2.15 -15.43
C ARG A 97 0.91 -1.30 -14.74
N TYR A 98 1.29 -0.47 -13.77
CA TYR A 98 0.39 0.41 -13.02
C TYR A 98 0.35 1.83 -13.57
N VAL A 99 1.12 2.15 -14.62
CA VAL A 99 0.97 3.42 -15.34
C VAL A 99 -0.48 3.57 -15.79
N ASP A 100 -0.99 4.80 -15.74
CA ASP A 100 -2.37 5.16 -16.04
C ASP A 100 -3.45 4.61 -15.07
N TRP A 101 -3.06 3.88 -14.03
CA TRP A 101 -4.00 3.50 -12.98
C TRP A 101 -4.32 4.70 -12.10
N ASP A 102 -5.57 4.82 -11.67
CA ASP A 102 -6.00 5.79 -10.68
C ASP A 102 -5.90 5.23 -9.25
N ALA A 103 -6.17 6.08 -8.26
CA ALA A 103 -6.16 5.71 -6.86
C ALA A 103 -7.16 4.59 -6.54
N GLU A 104 -8.32 4.56 -7.19
CA GLU A 104 -9.34 3.54 -6.98
C GLU A 104 -8.83 2.16 -7.37
N ARG A 105 -8.33 2.03 -8.60
CA ARG A 105 -7.80 0.76 -9.12
C ARG A 105 -6.61 0.26 -8.30
N LEU A 106 -5.76 1.17 -7.83
CA LEU A 106 -4.68 0.82 -6.91
C LEU A 106 -5.21 0.30 -5.57
N VAL A 107 -6.20 0.95 -4.96
CA VAL A 107 -6.80 0.54 -3.68
C VAL A 107 -7.49 -0.82 -3.82
N VAL A 108 -8.29 -1.06 -4.86
CA VAL A 108 -8.93 -2.36 -5.14
C VAL A 108 -7.88 -3.46 -5.20
N SER A 109 -6.80 -3.22 -5.94
CA SER A 109 -5.75 -4.21 -6.10
C SER A 109 -4.93 -4.44 -4.82
N ILE A 110 -4.78 -3.44 -3.95
CA ILE A 110 -4.10 -3.58 -2.65
C ILE A 110 -4.99 -4.38 -1.69
N GLU A 111 -6.26 -4.01 -1.60
CA GLU A 111 -7.29 -4.68 -0.78
C GLU A 111 -7.31 -6.18 -1.07
N GLY A 112 -7.49 -6.56 -2.34
CA GLY A 112 -7.54 -7.97 -2.74
C GLY A 112 -6.23 -8.72 -2.44
N LYS A 113 -5.06 -8.07 -2.56
CA LYS A 113 -3.77 -8.70 -2.20
C LYS A 113 -3.63 -8.95 -0.71
N ILE A 114 -4.11 -8.04 0.13
CA ILE A 114 -4.11 -8.23 1.58
C ILE A 114 -5.06 -9.36 1.95
N HIS A 115 -6.26 -9.37 1.36
CA HIS A 115 -7.23 -10.45 1.57
C HIS A 115 -6.68 -11.81 1.14
N ASP A 116 -6.05 -11.92 -0.04
CA ASP A 116 -5.40 -13.14 -0.52
C ASP A 116 -4.32 -13.64 0.45
N LEU A 117 -3.44 -12.74 0.93
CA LEU A 117 -2.38 -13.10 1.88
C LEU A 117 -2.97 -13.62 3.19
N LYS A 118 -4.03 -12.99 3.71
CA LYS A 118 -4.71 -13.46 4.92
C LYS A 118 -5.37 -14.82 4.71
N ASN A 119 -6.02 -15.04 3.57
CA ASN A 119 -6.61 -16.33 3.25
C ASN A 119 -5.56 -17.45 3.13
N MET A 120 -4.36 -17.14 2.67
CA MET A 120 -3.27 -18.12 2.66
C MET A 120 -2.91 -18.62 4.05
N LEU A 121 -2.99 -17.77 5.10
CA LEU A 121 -2.77 -18.22 6.48
C LEU A 121 -3.85 -19.22 6.95
N ILE A 122 -5.06 -19.13 6.40
CA ILE A 122 -6.18 -20.01 6.73
C ILE A 122 -6.07 -21.33 5.96
N ILE A 123 -5.80 -21.25 4.66
CA ILE A 123 -5.79 -22.41 3.75
C ILE A 123 -4.58 -23.30 4.01
N TYR A 124 -3.41 -22.71 4.30
CA TYR A 124 -2.16 -23.45 4.45
C TYR A 124 -1.72 -23.47 5.93
N PRO A 125 -1.78 -24.64 6.62
CA PRO A 125 -1.27 -24.78 7.99
C PRO A 125 0.20 -24.34 8.12
N ASN A 126 0.97 -24.58 7.06
CA ASN A 126 2.30 -24.01 6.89
C ASN A 126 2.34 -23.17 5.60
N ILE A 127 2.24 -21.84 5.75
CA ILE A 127 2.28 -20.90 4.63
C ILE A 127 3.55 -20.98 3.78
N PHE A 128 4.67 -21.44 4.35
CA PHE A 128 5.92 -21.63 3.59
C PHE A 128 5.86 -22.81 2.61
N LYS A 129 4.83 -23.67 2.72
CA LYS A 129 4.54 -24.74 1.75
C LYS A 129 3.52 -24.31 0.68
N ALA A 130 3.00 -23.08 0.73
CA ALA A 130 2.09 -22.60 -0.30
C ALA A 130 2.82 -22.51 -1.67
N PRO A 131 2.14 -22.80 -2.80
CA PRO A 131 2.73 -22.81 -4.14
C PRO A 131 2.92 -21.39 -4.70
N VAL A 132 3.39 -20.46 -3.86
CA VAL A 132 3.55 -19.05 -4.20
C VAL A 132 4.85 -18.52 -3.58
N ASN A 133 5.47 -17.55 -4.25
CA ASN A 133 6.60 -16.84 -3.69
C ASN A 133 6.11 -15.76 -2.71
N LEU A 134 6.17 -16.07 -1.41
CA LEU A 134 5.66 -15.20 -0.35
C LEU A 134 6.42 -13.87 -0.28
N THR A 135 7.75 -13.90 -0.37
CA THR A 135 8.60 -12.71 -0.41
C THR A 135 8.20 -11.79 -1.56
N ALA A 136 8.05 -12.34 -2.77
CA ALA A 136 7.63 -11.56 -3.93
C ALA A 136 6.22 -10.96 -3.76
N ARG A 137 5.29 -11.65 -3.09
CA ARG A 137 3.95 -11.10 -2.79
C ARG A 137 4.02 -9.94 -1.81
N LEU A 138 4.79 -10.06 -0.74
CA LEU A 138 4.99 -9.00 0.25
C LEU A 138 5.71 -7.78 -0.36
N ASP A 139 6.74 -8.00 -1.17
CA ASP A 139 7.40 -6.92 -1.91
C ASP A 139 6.44 -6.22 -2.85
N ASN A 140 5.68 -6.98 -3.66
CA ASN A 140 4.72 -6.39 -4.58
C ASN A 140 3.64 -5.57 -3.86
N LEU A 141 3.20 -6.00 -2.68
CA LEU A 141 2.25 -5.26 -1.84
C LEU A 141 2.88 -3.97 -1.31
N TYR A 142 4.09 -4.06 -0.74
CA TYR A 142 4.83 -2.90 -0.23
C TYR A 142 5.02 -1.84 -1.32
N TYR A 143 5.53 -2.23 -2.48
CA TYR A 143 5.79 -1.30 -3.57
C TYR A 143 4.51 -0.69 -4.14
N GLN A 144 3.39 -1.40 -4.12
CA GLN A 144 2.12 -0.83 -4.60
C GLN A 144 1.50 0.15 -3.60
N LEU A 145 1.56 -0.15 -2.29
CA LEU A 145 1.18 0.79 -1.24
C LEU A 145 2.05 2.05 -1.27
N LEU A 146 3.35 1.87 -1.54
CA LEU A 146 4.29 2.98 -1.66
C LEU A 146 3.95 3.84 -2.89
N LEU A 147 3.69 3.21 -4.05
CA LEU A 147 3.29 3.91 -5.26
C LEU A 147 2.00 4.74 -5.05
N LEU A 148 0.99 4.16 -4.41
CA LEU A 148 -0.24 4.88 -4.08
C LEU A 148 0.05 6.07 -3.14
N SER A 149 0.91 5.89 -2.15
CA SER A 149 1.28 6.96 -1.22
C SER A 149 2.04 8.09 -1.92
N LEU A 150 2.91 7.77 -2.86
CA LEU A 150 3.62 8.75 -3.69
C LEU A 150 2.69 9.47 -4.67
N LEU A 151 1.69 8.78 -5.22
CA LEU A 151 0.66 9.40 -6.06
C LEU A 151 -0.17 10.43 -5.28
N ILE A 152 -0.45 10.16 -4.00
CA ILE A 152 -1.12 11.11 -3.10
C ILE A 152 -0.15 12.23 -2.69
N TYR A 153 1.14 11.94 -2.54
CA TYR A 153 2.16 12.91 -2.17
C TYR A 153 2.46 13.93 -3.28
N SER A 154 2.51 13.50 -4.54
CA SER A 154 2.73 14.36 -5.72
C SER A 154 1.56 15.30 -6.02
N ASP A 155 0.58 15.34 -5.11
CA ASP A 155 -0.51 16.30 -5.03
C ASP A 155 -0.24 17.51 -4.14
N LYS A 156 0.97 17.62 -3.61
CA LYS A 156 1.49 18.89 -3.10
C LYS A 156 1.77 19.89 -4.22
#